data_AF-A0A537LAN3-F1
#
_entry.id   AF-A0A537LAN3-F1
#
_cell.length_a   1.000
_cell.length_b   1.000
_cell.length_c   1.000
_cell.angle_alpha   90.00
_cell.angle_beta   90.00
_cell.angle_gamma   90.00
#
_symmetry.space_group_name_H-M   'P 1'
#
loop_
_entity.id
_entity.type
_entity.pdbx_description
1 polymer ?
#
loop_
_entity_poly.entity_id
_entity_poly.type
_entity_poly.pdbx_seq_one_letter_code
_entity_poly.pdbx_strand_id
1 'polypeptide(L)'
;MPWIPYVDPGTIRDAEILGYLERARREGTPRPETQAIRAHNPNVIRAFSQAWDLTFRHGVLDHTIKELCRVYVSKSIECEY
;
A
#
# COMPACT_ATOMS: atom_id res chain seq x y z
N MET A 1 1.35 13.51 -16.76
CA MET A 1 1.74 12.36 -15.90
C MET A 1 1.16 11.09 -16.52
N PRO A 2 1.95 10.03 -16.77
CA PRO A 2 1.40 8.82 -17.36
C PRO A 2 0.44 8.15 -16.38
N TRP A 3 -0.73 7.74 -16.88
CA TRP A 3 -1.75 7.03 -16.09
C TRP A 3 -1.46 5.52 -16.15
N ILE A 4 -1.47 4.86 -14.98
CA ILE A 4 -1.34 3.41 -14.88
C ILE A 4 -2.72 2.85 -14.52
N PRO A 5 -3.30 1.93 -15.32
CA PRO A 5 -4.58 1.30 -14.99
C PRO A 5 -4.50 0.51 -13.70
N TYR A 6 -5.64 0.21 -13.07
CA TYR A 6 -5.68 -0.79 -12.00
C TYR A 6 -5.65 -2.19 -12.60
N VAL A 7 -4.91 -3.10 -11.97
CA VAL A 7 -4.97 -4.51 -12.36
C VAL A 7 -6.35 -5.09 -12.03
N ASP A 8 -6.86 -5.98 -12.88
CA ASP A 8 -8.05 -6.78 -12.55
C ASP A 8 -7.64 -7.90 -11.58
N PRO A 9 -8.14 -7.92 -10.32
CA PRO A 9 -7.83 -8.98 -9.37
C PRO A 9 -8.18 -10.39 -9.88
N GLY A 10 -9.17 -10.53 -10.77
CA GLY A 10 -9.55 -11.81 -11.38
C GLY A 10 -8.46 -12.44 -12.25
N THR A 11 -7.49 -11.64 -12.69
CA THR A 11 -6.34 -12.09 -13.48
C THR A 11 -5.16 -12.56 -12.63
N ILE A 12 -5.15 -12.24 -11.33
CA ILE A 12 -4.06 -12.60 -10.42
C ILE A 12 -4.28 -14.03 -9.91
N ARG A 13 -3.24 -14.86 -9.98
CA ARG A 13 -3.25 -16.23 -9.47
C ARG A 13 -2.43 -16.41 -8.19
N ASP A 14 -1.61 -15.42 -7.85
CA ASP A 14 -0.77 -15.43 -6.67
C ASP A 14 -1.59 -15.11 -5.41
N ALA A 15 -1.74 -16.10 -4.53
CA ALA A 15 -2.55 -15.99 -3.33
C ALA A 15 -2.02 -14.95 -2.33
N GLU A 16 -0.70 -14.74 -2.28
CA GLU A 16 -0.09 -13.74 -1.41
C GLU A 16 -0.48 -12.33 -1.85
N ILE A 17 -0.40 -12.07 -3.17
CA ILE A 17 -0.78 -10.78 -3.76
C ILE A 17 -2.28 -10.52 -3.58
N LEU A 18 -3.12 -11.53 -3.83
CA LEU A 18 -4.57 -11.43 -3.56
C LEU A 18 -4.83 -11.11 -2.08
N GLY A 19 -4.07 -11.70 -1.16
CA GLY A 19 -4.13 -11.41 0.26
C GLY A 19 -3.81 -9.95 0.59
N TYR A 20 -2.80 -9.35 -0.05
CA TYR A 20 -2.48 -7.93 0.13
C TYR A 20 -3.58 -7.01 -0.40
N LEU A 21 -4.17 -7.33 -1.56
CA LEU A 21 -5.26 -6.55 -2.14
C LEU A 21 -6.52 -6.61 -1.28
N GLU A 22 -6.87 -7.79 -0.77
CA GLU A 22 -8.02 -7.95 0.11
C GLU A 22 -7.82 -7.24 1.46
N ARG A 23 -6.60 -7.30 2.01
CA ARG A 23 -6.26 -6.56 3.22
C ARG A 23 -6.42 -5.06 3.01
N ALA A 24 -5.92 -4.53 1.90
CA ALA A 24 -6.05 -3.12 1.54
C ALA A 24 -7.54 -2.74 1.40
N ARG A 25 -8.36 -3.56 0.74
CA ARG A 25 -9.81 -3.37 0.60
C ARG A 25 -10.52 -3.29 1.96
N ARG A 26 -10.12 -4.13 2.92
CA ARG A 26 -10.72 -4.19 4.27
C ARG A 26 -10.25 -3.06 5.18
N GLU A 27 -8.96 -2.76 5.18
CA GLU A 27 -8.34 -1.83 6.14
C GLU A 27 -8.22 -0.39 5.61
N GLY A 28 -8.40 -0.18 4.29
CA GLY A 28 -8.28 1.11 3.62
C GLY A 28 -6.86 1.69 3.59
N THR A 29 -5.89 1.06 4.27
CA THR A 29 -4.52 1.52 4.44
C THR A 29 -3.53 0.36 4.34
N PRO A 30 -2.61 0.36 3.35
CA PRO A 30 -2.48 1.32 2.25
C PRO A 30 -3.71 1.28 1.32
N ARG A 31 -3.99 2.38 0.62
CA ARG A 31 -5.20 2.51 -0.20
C ARG A 31 -5.33 1.38 -1.24
N PRO A 32 -6.53 0.80 -1.44
CA PRO A 32 -6.76 -0.26 -2.42
C PRO A 32 -6.30 0.10 -3.83
N GLU A 33 -6.56 1.33 -4.28
CA GLU A 33 -6.25 1.81 -5.63
C GLU A 33 -4.74 1.81 -5.87
N THR A 34 -3.96 2.32 -4.92
CA THR A 34 -2.50 2.33 -5.02
C THR A 34 -1.92 0.92 -4.98
N GLN A 35 -2.51 0.03 -4.19
CA GLN A 35 -2.10 -1.38 -4.15
C GLN A 35 -2.42 -2.09 -5.47
N ALA A 36 -3.55 -1.79 -6.11
CA ALA A 36 -3.90 -2.30 -7.44
C ALA A 36 -2.94 -1.82 -8.53
N ILE A 37 -2.40 -0.60 -8.43
CA ILE A 37 -1.32 -0.13 -9.31
C ILE A 37 -0.03 -0.94 -9.05
N ARG A 38 0.37 -1.11 -7.78
CA ARG A 38 1.59 -1.87 -7.43
C ARG A 38 1.51 -3.33 -7.86
N ALA A 39 0.31 -3.90 -7.88
CA ALA A 39 0.06 -5.29 -8.26
C ALA A 39 0.40 -5.63 -9.72
N HIS A 40 0.60 -4.63 -10.60
CA HIS A 40 1.20 -4.86 -11.93
C HIS A 40 2.59 -5.50 -11.86
N ASN A 41 3.30 -5.31 -10.75
CA ASN A 41 4.59 -5.94 -10.51
C ASN A 41 4.59 -6.69 -9.15
N PRO A 42 4.62 -8.03 -9.18
CA PRO A 42 4.64 -8.87 -7.98
C PRO A 42 5.69 -8.49 -6.93
N ASN A 43 6.88 -8.11 -7.38
CA ASN A 43 7.97 -7.76 -6.46
C ASN A 43 7.73 -6.41 -5.79
N VAL A 44 7.13 -5.46 -6.50
CA VAL A 44 6.81 -4.13 -5.97
C VAL A 44 5.72 -4.23 -4.89
N ILE A 45 4.63 -4.93 -5.16
CA ILE A 45 3.55 -5.06 -4.15
C ILE A 45 4.02 -5.83 -2.92
N ARG A 46 4.83 -6.88 -3.07
CA ARG A 46 5.42 -7.62 -1.95
C ARG A 46 6.29 -6.74 -1.08
N ALA A 47 7.31 -6.13 -1.69
CA ALA A 47 8.28 -5.32 -0.95
C ALA A 47 7.57 -4.19 -0.17
N PHE A 48 6.63 -3.51 -0.82
CA PHE A 48 5.86 -2.45 -0.17
C PHE A 48 4.97 -2.97 0.96
N SER A 49 4.20 -4.03 0.71
CA SER A 49 3.22 -4.54 1.68
C SER A 49 3.91 -5.12 2.92
N GLN A 50 5.03 -5.83 2.75
CA GLN A 50 5.82 -6.37 3.85
C GLN A 50 6.48 -5.25 4.67
N ALA A 51 7.08 -4.26 4.01
CA ALA A 51 7.66 -3.12 4.71
C ALA A 51 6.60 -2.32 5.49
N TRP A 52 5.44 -2.08 4.88
CA TRP A 52 4.31 -1.43 5.56
C TRP A 52 3.83 -2.20 6.78
N ASP A 53 3.68 -3.52 6.67
CA ASP A 53 3.23 -4.35 7.78
C ASP A 53 4.22 -4.30 8.96
N LEU A 54 5.50 -4.48 8.67
CA LEU A 54 6.56 -4.49 9.69
C LEU A 54 6.75 -3.13 10.37
N THR A 55 6.65 -2.03 9.61
CA THR A 55 6.97 -0.69 10.14
C THR A 55 5.75 0.08 10.60
N PHE A 56 4.63 -0.04 9.89
CA PHE A 56 3.45 0.78 10.13
C PHE A 56 2.44 0.07 11.03
N ARG A 57 2.15 -1.21 10.78
CA ARG A 57 1.16 -1.98 11.58
C ARG A 57 1.81 -2.57 12.84
N HIS A 58 2.97 -3.21 12.68
CA HIS A 58 3.69 -3.90 13.77
C HIS A 58 4.95 -3.16 14.25
N GLY A 59 5.20 -1.94 13.79
CA GLY A 59 6.33 -1.15 14.26
C GLY A 59 6.18 -0.64 15.70
N VAL A 60 7.31 -0.31 16.31
CA VAL A 60 7.47 -0.04 17.77
C VAL A 60 6.83 1.26 18.27
N LEU A 61 6.58 2.23 17.39
CA LEU A 61 5.96 3.50 17.76
C LEU A 61 4.44 3.38 17.77
N ASP A 62 3.80 4.20 18.61
CA ASP A 62 2.35 4.35 18.64
C ASP A 62 1.82 4.73 17.26
N HIS A 63 0.65 4.19 16.92
CA HIS A 63 0.02 4.41 15.62
C HIS A 63 -0.17 5.89 15.29
N THR A 64 -0.58 6.70 16.27
CA THR A 64 -0.75 8.15 16.13
C THR A 64 0.55 8.86 15.71
N ILE A 65 1.70 8.46 16.27
CA ILE A 65 3.01 9.03 15.89
C ILE A 65 3.34 8.68 14.44
N LYS A 66 3.11 7.42 14.04
CA LYS A 66 3.37 6.96 12.68
C LYS A 66 2.49 7.69 11.65
N GLU A 67 1.22 7.94 11.96
CA GLU A 67 0.32 8.72 11.12
C GLU A 67 0.74 10.21 11.02
N LEU A 68 1.17 10.82 12.12
CA LEU A 68 1.71 12.19 12.10
C LEU A 68 2.94 12.30 11.20
N CYS A 69 3.88 11.35 11.31
CA CYS A 69 5.04 11.28 10.42
C CYS A 69 4.60 11.12 8.95
N ARG A 70 3.63 10.25 8.67
CA ARG A 70 3.12 10.01 7.32
C ARG A 70 2.55 11.29 6.70
N VAL A 71 1.70 12.02 7.44
CA VAL A 71 1.12 13.30 6.98
C VAL A 71 2.19 14.37 6.79
N TYR A 72 3.12 14.49 7.73
CA TYR A 72 4.22 15.47 7.64
C TYR A 72 5.08 15.24 6.40
N VAL A 73 5.52 14.00 6.17
CA VAL A 73 6.32 13.64 5.00
C VAL A 73 5.54 13.91 3.73
N SER A 74 4.28 13.47 3.62
CA SER A 74 3.43 13.74 2.45
C SER A 74 3.31 15.22 2.13
N LYS A 75 3.12 16.08 3.14
CA LYS A 75 3.06 17.54 2.94
C LYS A 75 4.41 18.12 2.51
N SER A 76 5.52 17.60 3.04
CA SER A 76 6.87 18.11 2.73
C SER A 76 7.31 17.88 1.29
N ILE A 77 6.69 16.91 0.61
CA ILE A 77 6.99 16.56 -0.79
C ILE A 77 5.80 16.82 -1.73
N GLU A 78 4.80 17.58 -1.30
CA GLU A 78 3.60 17.92 -2.09
C GLU A 78 2.90 16.67 -2.68
N CYS A 79 2.83 15.60 -1.88
CA CYS A 79 2.21 14.34 -2.28
C CYS A 79 0.68 14.43 -2.13
N GLU A 80 0.01 14.67 -3.26
CA GLU A 80 -1.45 14.70 -3.38
C GLU A 80 -1.96 13.35 -3.92
N TYR A 81 -2.30 12.43 -3.01
CA TYR A 81 -2.97 11.15 -3.33
C TYR A 81 -4.27 11.01 -2.56
#